data_AF-A0A2U9IN44-F1
#
_entry.id   AF-A0A2U9IN44-F1
#
_cell.length_a   1.000
_cell.length_b   1.000
_cell.length_c   1.000
_cell.angle_alpha   90.00
_cell.angle_beta   90.00
_cell.angle_gamma   90.00
#
_symmetry.space_group_name_H-M   'P 1'
#
loop_
_entity.id
_entity.type
_entity.pdbx_description
1 polymer ?
#
loop_
_entity_poly.entity_id
_entity_poly.type
_entity_poly.pdbx_seq_one_letter_code
_entity_poly.pdbx_strand_id
1 'polypeptide(L)'
;MNTYQIKEEIINITPYGSFREYNEKKAIRYFKNGTWYINQKIENEDTFEKSYEQCESFVHPSVRDWENVDRIISNIQGINATIKKVTRQIIFNNSKLCIEEKIMNYINYEGEKFAFIGNISDIKNAAELLKIQKINTMERVWDIDRTSVILDPEASANLFHQLTKLIRGNDPKLKLGERIFSEDITVYDNPQNPYLIGSQAFDDEGVKTSKKQLIADGVLNSYLGTLSSKYGEPGNARGIIPEPDYFNLEVKQGDWHFKELIEDTKSGILVIGAYRSEILKNSIRIFPKKVLLINGGGIIVREIAITFQDLLTIDAISRDIKSAYVDESHGAITPFIRLKAKPIIY
;
A
#
# COMPACT_ATOMS: atom_id res chain seq x y z
N MET A 1 -17.94 -12.62 -20.87
CA MET A 1 -16.96 -13.61 -20.39
C MET A 1 -15.60 -12.96 -20.32
N ASN A 2 -14.90 -13.12 -19.20
CA ASN A 2 -13.56 -12.59 -18.99
C ASN A 2 -12.64 -13.70 -18.47
N THR A 3 -11.48 -13.92 -19.09
CA THR A 3 -10.47 -14.85 -18.55
C THR A 3 -9.41 -14.06 -17.80
N TYR A 4 -9.22 -14.37 -16.53
CA TYR A 4 -8.19 -13.82 -15.66
C TYR A 4 -7.09 -14.85 -15.43
N GLN A 5 -5.84 -14.43 -15.56
CA GLN A 5 -4.69 -15.27 -15.25
C GLN A 5 -3.57 -14.45 -14.63
N ILE A 6 -2.93 -15.00 -13.60
CA ILE A 6 -1.70 -14.49 -13.03
C ILE A 6 -0.70 -15.64 -12.88
N LYS A 7 0.53 -15.41 -13.32
CA LYS A 7 1.67 -16.30 -13.16
C LYS A 7 2.75 -15.58 -12.39
N GLU A 8 3.35 -16.26 -11.43
CA GLU A 8 4.46 -15.76 -10.63
C GLU A 8 5.61 -16.76 -10.72
N GLU A 9 6.71 -16.35 -11.35
CA GLU A 9 7.97 -17.07 -11.25
C GLU A 9 8.77 -16.44 -10.11
N ILE A 10 9.07 -17.22 -9.06
CA ILE A 10 9.59 -16.71 -7.80
C ILE A 10 10.98 -17.27 -7.53
N ILE A 11 11.90 -16.41 -7.10
CA ILE A 11 13.23 -16.77 -6.61
C ILE A 11 13.34 -16.28 -5.17
N ASN A 12 13.52 -17.21 -4.25
CA ASN A 12 13.78 -16.90 -2.85
C ASN A 12 15.29 -17.03 -2.58
N ILE A 13 15.89 -15.95 -2.08
CA ILE A 13 17.30 -15.83 -1.72
C ILE A 13 17.40 -15.80 -0.20
N THR A 14 18.27 -16.65 0.34
CA THR A 14 18.58 -16.75 1.77
C THR A 14 20.09 -16.71 1.98
N PRO A 15 20.58 -16.50 3.22
CA PRO A 15 21.99 -16.64 3.57
C PRO A 15 22.61 -18.00 3.19
N TYR A 16 21.79 -19.04 2.98
CA TYR A 16 22.25 -20.41 2.76
C TYR A 16 22.11 -20.88 1.30
N GLY A 17 21.59 -20.03 0.41
CA GLY A 17 21.34 -20.37 -0.98
C GLY A 17 20.02 -19.80 -1.50
N SER A 18 19.64 -20.22 -2.70
CA SER A 18 18.37 -19.82 -3.32
C SER A 18 17.57 -21.01 -3.79
N PHE A 19 16.25 -20.83 -3.87
CA PHE A 19 15.32 -21.81 -4.43
C PHE A 19 14.25 -21.10 -5.26
N ARG A 20 13.57 -21.86 -6.13
CA ARG A 20 12.57 -21.33 -7.06
C ARG A 20 11.19 -21.91 -6.77
N GLU A 21 10.18 -21.10 -6.97
CA GLU A 21 8.77 -21.49 -6.89
C GLU A 21 8.02 -20.96 -8.13
N TYR A 22 6.90 -21.59 -8.45
CA TYR A 22 6.02 -21.15 -9.52
C TYR A 22 4.58 -21.21 -9.04
N ASN A 23 3.87 -20.08 -9.14
CA ASN A 23 2.45 -20.01 -8.84
C ASN A 23 1.68 -19.62 -10.10
N GLU A 24 0.53 -20.26 -10.30
CA GLU A 24 -0.40 -19.90 -11.37
C GLU A 24 -1.82 -19.94 -10.85
N LYS A 25 -2.56 -18.86 -11.13
CA LYS A 25 -4.01 -18.79 -10.88
C LYS A 25 -4.69 -18.42 -12.18
N LYS A 26 -5.72 -19.18 -12.56
CA LYS A 26 -6.51 -18.95 -13.76
C LYS A 26 -7.99 -19.13 -13.45
N ALA A 27 -8.81 -18.22 -13.95
CA ALA A 27 -10.26 -18.27 -13.79
C ALA A 27 -10.97 -17.76 -15.05
N ILE A 28 -12.07 -18.41 -15.41
CA ILE A 28 -13.02 -17.89 -16.40
C ILE A 28 -14.18 -17.28 -15.61
N ARG A 29 -14.45 -16.01 -15.87
CA ARG A 29 -15.43 -15.21 -15.13
C ARG A 29 -16.58 -14.82 -16.04
N TYR A 30 -17.78 -14.89 -15.50
CA TYR A 30 -19.02 -14.47 -16.15
C TYR A 30 -19.72 -13.45 -15.28
N PHE A 31 -20.30 -12.41 -15.88
CA PHE A 31 -20.96 -11.34 -15.13
C PHE A 31 -22.47 -11.39 -15.33
N LYS A 32 -23.23 -11.46 -14.22
CA LYS A 32 -24.70 -11.45 -14.23
C LYS A 32 -25.29 -10.97 -12.91
N ASN A 33 -26.37 -10.20 -12.98
CA ASN A 33 -27.07 -9.59 -11.87
C ASN A 33 -26.12 -8.88 -10.89
N GLY A 34 -25.17 -8.10 -11.43
CA GLY A 34 -24.19 -7.37 -10.62
C GLY A 34 -23.11 -8.25 -9.95
N THR A 35 -23.06 -9.55 -10.25
CA THR A 35 -22.20 -10.52 -9.57
C THR A 35 -21.29 -11.26 -10.55
N TRP A 36 -20.06 -11.54 -10.11
CA TRP A 36 -19.11 -12.38 -10.84
C TRP A 36 -19.26 -13.85 -10.46
N TYR A 37 -19.40 -14.70 -11.48
CA TYR A 37 -19.42 -16.16 -11.36
C TYR A 37 -18.15 -16.76 -11.96
N ILE A 38 -17.53 -17.72 -11.28
CA ILE A 38 -16.29 -18.37 -11.72
C ILE A 38 -16.59 -19.76 -12.26
N ASN A 39 -16.07 -20.07 -13.44
CA ASN A 39 -16.11 -21.40 -14.08
C ASN A 39 -17.52 -22.01 -14.22
N GLN A 40 -18.56 -21.22 -14.02
CA GLN A 40 -19.95 -21.56 -14.26
C GLN A 40 -20.39 -20.80 -15.50
N LYS A 41 -20.62 -21.51 -16.61
CA LYS A 41 -21.09 -20.87 -17.84
C LYS A 41 -22.45 -20.23 -17.58
N ILE A 42 -22.52 -18.93 -17.81
CA ILE A 42 -23.74 -18.16 -17.70
C ILE A 42 -24.17 -17.77 -19.12
N GLU A 43 -25.43 -18.03 -19.46
CA GLU A 43 -26.05 -17.52 -20.68
C GLU A 43 -26.63 -16.12 -20.44
N ASN A 44 -26.57 -15.29 -21.48
CA ASN A 44 -27.00 -13.88 -21.47
C ASN A 44 -26.32 -13.10 -20.33
N GLU A 45 -25.01 -12.90 -20.45
CA GLU A 45 -24.25 -12.04 -19.54
C GLU A 45 -24.72 -10.59 -19.64
N ASP A 46 -24.65 -9.88 -18.52
CA ASP A 46 -24.98 -8.47 -18.48
C ASP A 46 -23.86 -7.63 -19.09
N THR A 47 -24.23 -6.50 -19.68
CA THR A 47 -23.29 -5.43 -19.98
C THR A 47 -23.01 -4.61 -18.74
N PHE A 48 -21.76 -4.20 -18.54
CA PHE A 48 -21.43 -3.27 -17.46
C PHE A 48 -22.12 -1.92 -17.69
N GLU A 49 -22.79 -1.41 -16.66
CA GLU A 49 -23.48 -0.11 -16.72
C GLU A 49 -22.50 1.07 -16.70
N LYS A 50 -21.36 0.91 -16.02
CA LYS A 50 -20.35 1.96 -15.88
C LYS A 50 -19.52 2.10 -17.15
N SER A 51 -19.23 3.33 -17.54
CA SER A 51 -18.25 3.64 -18.59
C SER A 51 -16.84 3.37 -18.07
N TYR A 52 -15.97 2.83 -18.92
CA TYR A 52 -14.58 2.56 -18.57
C TYR A 52 -13.68 2.52 -19.80
N GLU A 53 -12.40 2.84 -19.61
CA GLU A 53 -11.38 2.62 -20.62
C GLU A 53 -10.80 1.20 -20.47
N GLN A 54 -10.73 0.47 -21.59
CA GLN A 54 -10.19 -0.89 -21.60
C GLN A 54 -8.68 -0.89 -21.40
N CYS A 55 -8.17 -1.93 -20.74
CA CYS A 55 -6.75 -2.14 -20.52
C CYS A 55 -5.86 -2.04 -21.77
N GLU A 56 -4.60 -1.69 -21.53
CA GLU A 56 -3.50 -1.71 -22.50
C GLU A 56 -2.37 -2.57 -21.94
N SER A 57 -1.70 -3.34 -22.79
CA SER A 57 -0.57 -4.17 -22.36
C SER A 57 0.62 -3.31 -21.95
N PHE A 58 1.35 -3.76 -20.93
CA PHE A 58 2.51 -3.06 -20.39
C PHE A 58 3.59 -4.06 -19.94
N VAL A 59 4.83 -3.84 -20.36
CA VAL A 59 5.97 -4.63 -19.91
C VAL A 59 6.97 -3.69 -19.25
N HIS A 60 7.17 -3.85 -17.94
CA HIS A 60 8.10 -3.02 -17.19
C HIS A 60 9.55 -3.29 -17.67
N PRO A 61 10.41 -2.26 -17.84
CA PRO A 61 11.77 -2.44 -18.34
C PRO A 61 12.63 -3.43 -17.54
N SER A 62 12.36 -3.56 -16.23
CA SER A 62 13.09 -4.49 -15.36
C SER A 62 12.90 -5.97 -15.70
N VAL A 63 11.92 -6.33 -16.53
CA VAL A 63 11.74 -7.72 -17.00
C VAL A 63 12.98 -8.22 -17.75
N ARG A 64 13.79 -7.32 -18.34
CA ARG A 64 15.07 -7.65 -18.99
C ARG A 64 16.08 -8.28 -18.04
N ASP A 65 16.06 -7.93 -16.76
CA ASP A 65 16.96 -8.52 -15.76
C ASP A 65 16.69 -10.02 -15.57
N TRP A 66 15.47 -10.47 -15.89
CA TRP A 66 15.09 -11.88 -15.74
C TRP A 66 15.89 -12.81 -16.65
N GLU A 67 16.32 -12.35 -17.83
CA GLU A 67 17.12 -13.14 -18.77
C GLU A 67 18.48 -13.54 -18.19
N ASN A 68 19.02 -12.73 -17.29
CA ASN A 68 20.34 -12.91 -16.68
C ASN A 68 20.25 -13.11 -15.17
N VAL A 69 19.10 -13.54 -14.66
CA VAL A 69 18.80 -13.52 -13.22
C VAL A 69 19.79 -14.34 -12.40
N ASP A 70 20.20 -15.53 -12.86
CA ASP A 70 21.14 -16.39 -12.13
C ASP A 70 22.51 -15.71 -11.89
N ARG A 71 22.97 -14.93 -12.88
CA ARG A 71 24.21 -14.14 -12.77
C ARG A 71 24.05 -12.93 -11.84
N ILE A 72 22.86 -12.32 -11.79
CA ILE A 72 22.61 -11.18 -10.91
C ILE A 72 22.53 -11.66 -9.46
N ILE A 73 21.77 -12.72 -9.19
CA ILE A 73 21.56 -13.23 -7.83
C ILE A 73 22.82 -13.84 -7.23
N SER A 74 23.77 -14.35 -8.03
CA SER A 74 25.05 -14.85 -7.52
C SER A 74 25.87 -13.77 -6.80
N ASN A 75 25.62 -12.49 -7.12
CA ASN A 75 26.27 -11.34 -6.49
C ASN A 75 25.50 -10.81 -5.25
N ILE A 76 24.33 -11.36 -4.96
CA ILE A 76 23.50 -11.01 -3.79
C ILE A 76 23.82 -12.00 -2.68
N GLN A 77 24.64 -11.58 -1.71
CA GLN A 77 25.03 -12.41 -0.57
C GLN A 77 24.58 -11.76 0.75
N GLY A 78 24.21 -12.59 1.73
CA GLY A 78 23.88 -12.14 3.08
C GLY A 78 22.57 -11.35 3.23
N ILE A 79 21.67 -11.43 2.25
CA ILE A 79 20.37 -10.74 2.23
C ILE A 79 19.26 -11.78 2.07
N ASN A 80 18.17 -11.65 2.83
CA ASN A 80 16.94 -12.39 2.55
C ASN A 80 16.12 -11.57 1.55
N ALA A 81 15.87 -12.13 0.36
CA ALA A 81 15.08 -11.45 -0.65
C ALA A 81 14.21 -12.44 -1.42
N THR A 82 13.04 -11.98 -1.86
CA THR A 82 12.15 -12.70 -2.76
C THR A 82 11.98 -11.86 -4.01
N ILE A 83 12.29 -12.44 -5.17
CA ILE A 83 12.13 -11.80 -6.48
C ILE A 83 10.96 -12.51 -7.16
N LYS A 84 9.95 -11.77 -7.60
CA LYS A 84 8.81 -12.31 -8.36
C LYS A 84 8.79 -11.68 -9.74
N LYS A 85 8.91 -12.48 -10.80
CA LYS A 85 8.44 -12.08 -12.13
C LYS A 85 6.96 -12.39 -12.21
N VAL A 86 6.16 -11.33 -12.28
CA VAL A 86 4.70 -11.42 -12.32
C VAL A 86 4.24 -11.17 -13.75
N THR A 87 3.45 -12.09 -14.29
CA THR A 87 2.74 -11.96 -15.57
C THR A 87 1.25 -12.01 -15.31
N ARG A 88 0.53 -10.92 -15.56
CA ARG A 88 -0.93 -10.84 -15.50
C ARG A 88 -1.51 -10.80 -16.90
N GLN A 89 -2.58 -11.54 -17.13
CA GLN A 89 -3.27 -11.58 -18.41
C GLN A 89 -4.78 -11.50 -18.20
N ILE A 90 -5.42 -10.64 -18.99
CA ILE A 90 -6.88 -10.53 -19.04
C ILE A 90 -7.34 -10.63 -20.48
N ILE A 91 -8.31 -11.51 -20.73
CA ILE A 91 -8.93 -11.69 -22.05
C ILE A 91 -10.41 -11.34 -21.96
N PHE A 92 -10.85 -10.36 -22.74
CA PHE A 92 -12.26 -9.99 -22.88
C PHE A 92 -12.89 -10.70 -24.07
N ASN A 93 -13.96 -11.48 -23.85
CA ASN A 93 -14.80 -12.09 -24.90
C ASN A 93 -14.01 -12.68 -26.09
N ASN A 94 -12.81 -13.22 -25.83
CA ASN A 94 -11.86 -13.71 -26.84
C ASN A 94 -11.43 -12.70 -27.92
N SER A 95 -11.60 -11.39 -27.71
CA SER A 95 -11.31 -10.34 -28.69
C SER A 95 -10.13 -9.44 -28.30
N LYS A 96 -9.96 -9.11 -27.01
CA LYS A 96 -8.85 -8.28 -26.52
C LYS A 96 -8.06 -9.01 -25.44
N LEU A 97 -6.74 -9.13 -25.65
CA LEU A 97 -5.77 -9.65 -24.67
C LEU A 97 -4.92 -8.50 -24.14
N CYS A 98 -4.92 -8.31 -22.83
CA CYS A 98 -4.03 -7.40 -22.13
C CYS A 98 -3.03 -8.22 -21.31
N ILE A 99 -1.75 -7.86 -21.41
CA ILE A 99 -0.65 -8.51 -20.70
C ILE A 99 0.08 -7.45 -19.90
N GLU A 100 0.30 -7.71 -18.62
CA GLU A 100 1.20 -6.93 -17.77
C GLU A 100 2.34 -7.81 -17.26
N GLU A 101 3.58 -7.39 -17.46
CA GLU A 101 4.78 -8.07 -16.92
C GLU A 101 5.66 -7.12 -16.12
N LYS A 102 6.13 -7.57 -14.95
CA LYS A 102 7.00 -6.79 -14.06
C LYS A 102 7.83 -7.66 -13.12
N ILE A 103 8.93 -7.09 -12.63
CA ILE A 103 9.74 -7.69 -11.55
C ILE A 103 9.44 -6.96 -10.24
N MET A 104 9.04 -7.74 -9.23
CA MET A 104 8.80 -7.28 -7.88
C MET A 104 9.90 -7.82 -6.97
N ASN A 105 10.58 -6.93 -6.26
CA ASN A 105 11.66 -7.27 -5.36
C ASN A 105 11.20 -7.02 -3.92
N TYR A 106 11.23 -8.05 -3.09
CA TYR A 106 10.92 -7.99 -1.67
C TYR A 106 12.21 -8.27 -0.89
N ILE A 107 12.56 -7.40 0.04
CA ILE A 107 13.77 -7.48 0.84
C ILE A 107 13.36 -7.56 2.29
N ASN A 108 13.98 -8.49 3.02
CA ASN A 108 13.90 -8.56 4.47
C ASN A 108 15.31 -8.45 5.04
N TYR A 109 15.58 -7.36 5.77
CA TYR A 109 16.87 -7.12 6.38
C TYR A 109 16.69 -6.77 7.86
N GLU A 110 17.24 -7.61 8.75
CA GLU A 110 17.14 -7.43 10.21
C GLU A 110 15.70 -7.20 10.74
N GLY A 111 14.69 -7.79 10.07
CA GLY A 111 13.27 -7.66 10.44
C GLY A 111 12.54 -6.49 9.78
N GLU A 112 13.26 -5.63 9.06
CA GLU A 112 12.67 -4.57 8.23
C GLU A 112 12.34 -5.12 6.85
N LYS A 113 11.10 -4.86 6.42
CA LYS A 113 10.60 -5.25 5.10
C LYS A 113 10.56 -4.03 4.18
N PHE A 114 11.06 -4.22 2.97
CA PHE A 114 10.99 -3.24 1.90
C PHE A 114 10.63 -3.95 0.61
N ALA A 115 9.87 -3.29 -0.26
CA ALA A 115 9.62 -3.84 -1.57
C ALA A 115 9.48 -2.74 -2.62
N PHE A 116 9.87 -3.06 -3.85
CA PHE A 116 9.81 -2.16 -4.98
C PHE A 116 9.66 -2.93 -6.30
N ILE A 117 9.14 -2.25 -7.31
CA ILE A 117 9.22 -2.70 -8.70
C ILE A 117 10.44 -2.04 -9.33
N GLY A 118 11.30 -2.85 -9.96
CA GLY A 118 12.54 -2.34 -10.50
C GLY A 118 13.54 -3.44 -10.81
N ASN A 119 14.77 -3.03 -11.08
CA ASN A 119 15.85 -3.94 -11.45
C ASN A 119 16.27 -4.80 -10.25
N ILE A 120 16.66 -6.03 -10.53
CA ILE A 120 17.11 -7.00 -9.52
C ILE A 120 18.46 -6.55 -8.95
N SER A 121 19.28 -5.89 -9.77
CA SER A 121 20.58 -5.35 -9.36
C SER A 121 20.51 -4.30 -8.25
N ASP A 122 19.38 -3.63 -8.09
CA ASP A 122 19.18 -2.60 -7.05
C ASP A 122 18.94 -3.19 -5.65
N ILE A 123 18.71 -4.50 -5.53
CA ILE A 123 18.42 -5.16 -4.24
C ILE A 123 19.51 -4.90 -3.21
N LYS A 124 20.78 -4.95 -3.62
CA LYS A 124 21.91 -4.75 -2.71
C LYS A 124 21.94 -3.32 -2.16
N ASN A 125 21.79 -2.33 -3.02
CA ASN A 125 21.76 -0.91 -2.64
C ASN A 125 20.55 -0.63 -1.74
N ALA A 126 19.38 -1.16 -2.08
CA ALA A 126 18.17 -1.04 -1.27
C ALA A 126 18.34 -1.67 0.12
N ALA A 127 18.96 -2.84 0.21
CA ALA A 127 19.25 -3.49 1.50
C ALA A 127 20.25 -2.69 2.35
N GLU A 128 21.24 -2.04 1.74
CA GLU A 128 22.19 -1.17 2.45
C GLU A 128 21.50 0.06 3.05
N LEU A 129 20.51 0.65 2.37
CA LEU A 129 19.71 1.76 2.91
C LEU A 129 18.89 1.36 4.15
N LEU A 130 18.59 0.07 4.33
CA LEU A 130 17.88 -0.45 5.50
C LEU A 130 18.79 -0.64 6.72
N LYS A 131 20.13 -0.55 6.59
CA LYS A 131 21.11 -0.83 7.66
C LYS A 131 21.17 0.22 8.78
N ILE A 132 20.17 1.07 8.96
CA ILE A 132 20.26 2.23 9.86
C ILE A 132 19.27 2.18 11.04
N GLN A 133 19.86 2.41 12.22
CA GLN A 133 19.31 2.70 13.55
C GLN A 133 18.81 1.53 14.42
N LYS A 134 19.78 0.89 15.09
CA LYS A 134 19.59 0.24 16.39
C LYS A 134 19.47 1.31 17.47
N ILE A 135 18.33 1.34 18.15
CA ILE A 135 18.12 2.11 19.38
C ILE A 135 18.24 1.08 20.50
N ASN A 136 19.25 1.25 21.36
CA ASN A 136 19.66 0.18 22.28
C ASN A 136 18.94 0.20 23.63
N THR A 137 18.10 1.20 23.90
CA THR A 137 17.44 1.33 25.20
C THR A 137 15.98 1.69 25.02
N MET A 138 15.11 0.81 25.51
CA MET A 138 13.66 0.99 25.56
C MET A 138 13.24 0.97 27.03
N GLU A 139 12.64 2.05 27.49
CA GLU A 139 12.19 2.19 28.88
C GLU A 139 10.70 1.88 29.00
N ARG A 140 10.29 1.38 30.16
CA ARG A 140 8.86 1.25 30.50
C ARG A 140 8.38 2.56 31.11
N VAL A 141 7.26 3.06 30.62
CA VAL A 141 6.56 4.23 31.15
C VAL A 141 5.20 3.76 31.66
N TRP A 142 4.69 4.40 32.72
CA TRP A 142 3.50 3.93 33.44
C TRP A 142 2.20 4.54 32.94
N ASP A 143 2.23 5.76 32.40
CA ASP A 143 1.06 6.36 31.76
C ASP A 143 1.51 7.45 30.77
N ILE A 144 0.82 7.53 29.63
CA ILE A 144 0.96 8.64 28.68
C ILE A 144 -0.45 9.03 28.26
N ASP A 145 -0.84 10.22 28.68
CA ASP A 145 -2.09 10.85 28.27
C ASP A 145 -2.14 11.09 26.76
N ARG A 146 -3.33 11.47 26.27
CA ARG A 146 -3.48 11.92 24.89
C ARG A 146 -2.47 13.03 24.59
N THR A 147 -1.56 12.78 23.64
CA THR A 147 -0.37 13.61 23.41
C THR A 147 -0.18 13.88 21.91
N SER A 148 0.78 14.75 21.58
CA SER A 148 1.22 14.90 20.20
C SER A 148 1.98 13.66 19.74
N VAL A 149 1.57 13.12 18.60
CA VAL A 149 2.16 11.94 17.96
C VAL A 149 2.60 12.32 16.56
N ILE A 150 3.88 12.12 16.30
CA ILE A 150 4.47 12.20 14.97
C ILE A 150 4.51 10.78 14.43
N LEU A 151 3.80 10.52 13.34
CA LEU A 151 3.91 9.26 12.61
C LEU A 151 4.99 9.41 11.55
N ASP A 152 5.92 8.47 11.49
CA ASP A 152 6.82 8.34 10.36
C ASP A 152 6.07 7.94 9.07
N PRO A 153 6.71 7.96 7.90
CA PRO A 153 6.07 7.58 6.65
C PRO A 153 5.39 6.21 6.70
N GLU A 154 6.03 5.18 7.26
CA GLU A 154 5.45 3.83 7.28
C GLU A 154 4.23 3.72 8.22
N ALA A 155 4.26 4.36 9.39
CA ALA A 155 3.11 4.44 10.28
C ALA A 155 1.98 5.29 9.67
N SER A 156 2.32 6.37 8.96
CA SER A 156 1.36 7.20 8.22
C SER A 156 0.69 6.41 7.10
N ALA A 157 1.45 5.62 6.34
CA ALA A 157 0.91 4.73 5.32
C ALA A 157 -0.10 3.73 5.91
N ASN A 158 0.18 3.19 7.10
CA ASN A 158 -0.73 2.31 7.82
C ASN A 158 -2.01 3.02 8.27
N LEU A 159 -1.95 4.29 8.68
CA LEU A 159 -3.14 5.10 8.98
C LEU A 159 -4.07 5.20 7.76
N PHE A 160 -3.52 5.63 6.61
CA PHE A 160 -4.29 5.79 5.37
C PHE A 160 -4.75 4.45 4.80
N HIS A 161 -3.97 3.37 4.95
CA HIS A 161 -4.38 2.01 4.58
C HIS A 161 -5.65 1.57 5.30
N GLN A 162 -5.81 1.88 6.58
CA GLN A 162 -7.05 1.55 7.27
C GLN A 162 -8.20 2.42 6.77
N LEU A 163 -7.96 3.70 6.48
CA LEU A 163 -8.99 4.59 5.96
C LEU A 163 -9.55 4.13 4.61
N THR A 164 -8.71 3.58 3.71
CA THR A 164 -9.19 3.11 2.40
C THR A 164 -10.26 2.02 2.51
N LYS A 165 -10.25 1.24 3.59
CA LYS A 165 -11.28 0.21 3.87
C LYS A 165 -12.67 0.82 4.10
N LEU A 166 -12.74 2.06 4.54
CA LEU A 166 -13.99 2.78 4.82
C LEU A 166 -14.61 3.42 3.56
N ILE A 167 -13.91 3.40 2.42
CA ILE A 167 -14.32 4.08 1.19
C ILE A 167 -14.42 3.11 0.00
N ARG A 168 -14.52 1.80 0.27
CA ARG A 168 -14.75 0.77 -0.75
C ARG A 168 -16.17 0.91 -1.32
N GLY A 169 -16.29 0.99 -2.63
CA GLY A 169 -17.54 1.33 -3.34
C GLY A 169 -18.63 0.26 -3.28
N ASN A 170 -18.33 -0.94 -2.79
CA ASN A 170 -19.32 -1.97 -2.50
C ASN A 170 -20.16 -1.62 -1.26
N ASP A 171 -19.54 -1.09 -0.20
CA ASP A 171 -20.15 -0.75 1.08
C ASP A 171 -19.40 0.38 1.81
N PRO A 172 -19.47 1.63 1.29
CA PRO A 172 -18.74 2.75 1.88
C PRO A 172 -19.30 3.11 3.26
N LYS A 173 -18.40 3.39 4.20
CA LYS A 173 -18.71 3.78 5.59
C LYS A 173 -18.62 5.28 5.83
N LEU A 174 -17.93 5.99 4.95
CA LEU A 174 -17.84 7.45 4.92
C LEU A 174 -18.62 7.99 3.73
N LYS A 175 -19.06 9.25 3.81
CA LYS A 175 -19.85 9.89 2.75
C LYS A 175 -18.99 10.81 1.89
N LEU A 176 -19.23 10.85 0.58
CA LEU A 176 -18.64 11.88 -0.28
C LEU A 176 -18.98 13.28 0.26
N GLY A 177 -18.00 14.18 0.24
CA GLY A 177 -18.12 15.53 0.80
C GLY A 177 -17.96 15.60 2.32
N GLU A 178 -17.77 14.48 3.02
CA GLU A 178 -17.48 14.46 4.45
C GLU A 178 -16.04 14.91 4.72
N ARG A 179 -15.86 15.82 5.69
CA ARG A 179 -14.53 16.22 6.17
C ARG A 179 -13.99 15.16 7.14
N ILE A 180 -12.91 14.50 6.73
CA ILE A 180 -12.21 13.46 7.51
C ILE A 180 -10.98 14.02 8.20
N PHE A 181 -10.29 14.97 7.55
CA PHE A 181 -9.04 15.56 8.01
C PHE A 181 -9.07 17.09 8.00
N SER A 182 -8.01 17.68 8.54
CA SER A 182 -7.67 19.10 8.31
C SER A 182 -7.44 19.38 6.83
N GLU A 183 -7.50 20.66 6.47
CA GLU A 183 -7.48 21.14 5.08
C GLU A 183 -6.18 20.82 4.33
N ASP A 184 -5.10 20.51 5.04
CA ASP A 184 -3.79 20.27 4.42
C ASP A 184 -3.61 18.84 3.90
N ILE A 185 -4.54 17.93 4.20
CA ILE A 185 -4.42 16.51 3.83
C ILE A 185 -5.06 16.23 2.48
N THR A 186 -4.23 15.84 1.52
CA THR A 186 -4.67 15.32 0.23
C THR A 186 -4.07 13.95 0.00
N VAL A 187 -4.90 12.97 -0.37
CA VAL A 187 -4.51 11.56 -0.54
C VAL A 187 -4.96 11.06 -1.90
N TYR A 188 -4.05 10.40 -2.60
CA TYR A 188 -4.29 9.79 -3.89
C TYR A 188 -4.11 8.27 -3.81
N ASP A 189 -4.81 7.57 -4.69
CA ASP A 189 -4.40 6.26 -5.17
C ASP A 189 -3.71 6.43 -6.54
N ASN A 190 -2.45 6.02 -6.66
CA ASN A 190 -1.65 6.17 -7.88
C ASN A 190 -1.07 4.83 -8.39
N PRO A 191 -1.86 4.02 -9.09
CA PRO A 191 -1.39 2.79 -9.75
C PRO A 191 -0.30 3.02 -10.82
N GLN A 192 -0.11 4.25 -11.29
CA GLN A 192 0.83 4.57 -12.37
C GLN A 192 2.26 4.85 -11.88
N ASN A 193 2.52 4.84 -10.57
CA ASN A 193 3.86 4.94 -10.03
C ASN A 193 4.62 3.61 -10.24
N PRO A 194 5.57 3.51 -11.19
CA PRO A 194 6.12 2.23 -11.63
C PRO A 194 7.10 1.61 -10.63
N TYR A 195 7.45 2.32 -9.55
CA TYR A 195 8.43 1.88 -8.57
C TYR A 195 7.80 1.28 -7.30
N LEU A 196 6.52 1.57 -7.05
CA LEU A 196 5.79 1.06 -5.89
C LEU A 196 5.12 -0.27 -6.23
N ILE A 197 5.14 -1.22 -5.29
CA ILE A 197 4.64 -2.59 -5.51
C ILE A 197 3.18 -2.71 -5.94
N GLY A 198 2.33 -1.71 -5.65
CA GLY A 198 0.95 -1.68 -6.11
C GLY A 198 0.81 -1.23 -7.57
N SER A 199 1.89 -0.87 -8.27
CA SER A 199 1.80 -0.39 -9.66
C SER A 199 1.04 -1.38 -10.53
N GLN A 200 0.08 -0.86 -11.29
CA GLN A 200 -0.73 -1.64 -12.20
C GLN A 200 -1.16 -0.77 -13.37
N ALA A 201 -1.00 -1.22 -14.61
CA ALA A 201 -1.47 -0.57 -15.82
C ALA A 201 -2.99 -0.76 -16.04
N PHE A 202 -3.52 -1.87 -15.52
CA PHE A 202 -4.93 -2.19 -15.52
C PHE A 202 -5.30 -3.07 -14.33
N ASP A 203 -6.51 -2.88 -13.80
CA ASP A 203 -7.01 -3.58 -12.63
C ASP A 203 -7.35 -5.06 -12.93
N ASP A 204 -7.76 -5.83 -11.93
CA ASP A 204 -8.06 -7.25 -12.11
C ASP A 204 -9.37 -7.50 -12.87
N GLU A 205 -10.12 -6.48 -13.30
CA GLU A 205 -11.24 -6.58 -14.24
C GLU A 205 -10.85 -6.23 -15.68
N GLY A 206 -9.65 -5.67 -15.88
CA GLY A 206 -9.15 -5.22 -17.18
C GLY A 206 -9.58 -3.79 -17.53
N VAL A 207 -9.89 -2.98 -16.51
CA VAL A 207 -10.09 -1.54 -16.62
C VAL A 207 -8.74 -0.84 -16.52
N LYS A 208 -8.46 0.10 -17.42
CA LYS A 208 -7.24 0.92 -17.35
C LYS A 208 -7.24 1.72 -16.06
N THR A 209 -6.13 1.65 -15.34
CA THR A 209 -5.98 2.36 -14.06
C THR A 209 -5.58 3.82 -14.28
N SER A 210 -5.92 4.66 -13.31
CA SER A 210 -5.57 6.08 -13.29
C SER A 210 -5.32 6.57 -11.87
N LYS A 211 -4.58 7.67 -11.75
CA LYS A 211 -4.40 8.34 -10.46
C LYS A 211 -5.73 8.96 -10.02
N LYS A 212 -6.22 8.57 -8.84
CA LYS A 212 -7.49 9.04 -8.27
C LYS A 212 -7.22 9.84 -7.00
N GLN A 213 -7.86 11.00 -6.88
CA GLN A 213 -7.83 11.79 -5.65
C GLN A 213 -8.93 11.28 -4.71
N LEU A 214 -8.52 10.47 -3.73
CA LEU A 214 -9.42 9.90 -2.72
C LEU A 214 -9.90 10.98 -1.76
N ILE A 215 -8.97 11.81 -1.28
CA ILE A 215 -9.24 12.92 -0.37
C ILE A 215 -8.65 14.19 -0.96
N ALA A 216 -9.46 15.25 -1.02
CA ALA A 216 -9.07 16.58 -1.46
C ALA A 216 -9.22 17.54 -0.27
N ASP A 217 -8.12 18.15 0.17
CA ASP A 217 -8.09 19.15 1.24
C ASP A 217 -8.89 18.75 2.50
N GLY A 218 -8.68 17.51 2.92
CA GLY A 218 -9.29 16.85 4.07
C GLY A 218 -10.71 16.34 3.87
N VAL A 219 -11.29 16.51 2.67
CA VAL A 219 -12.66 16.10 2.33
C VAL A 219 -12.64 14.85 1.45
N LEU A 220 -13.53 13.89 1.74
CA LEU A 220 -13.67 12.69 0.91
C LEU A 220 -14.19 13.07 -0.49
N ASN A 221 -13.38 12.79 -1.51
CA ASN A 221 -13.65 13.18 -2.88
C ASN A 221 -14.06 12.00 -3.77
N SER A 222 -13.57 10.79 -3.51
CA SER A 222 -13.94 9.60 -4.30
C SER A 222 -13.93 8.30 -3.49
N TYR A 223 -14.71 7.32 -3.97
CA TYR A 223 -14.66 5.93 -3.51
C TYR A 223 -13.80 5.08 -4.43
N LEU A 224 -13.28 3.98 -3.90
CA LEU A 224 -12.63 2.93 -4.69
C LEU A 224 -13.71 2.13 -5.43
N GLY A 225 -13.64 2.04 -6.75
CA GLY A 225 -14.68 1.43 -7.58
C GLY A 225 -14.19 0.29 -8.47
N THR A 226 -15.03 -0.73 -8.60
CA THR A 226 -14.98 -1.80 -9.62
C THR A 226 -16.14 -1.63 -10.61
N LEU A 227 -16.16 -2.43 -11.68
CA LEU A 227 -17.28 -2.52 -12.61
C LEU A 227 -18.58 -2.99 -11.93
N SER A 228 -18.47 -3.85 -10.91
CA SER A 228 -19.61 -4.40 -10.16
C SER A 228 -20.04 -3.57 -8.93
N SER A 229 -19.15 -2.73 -8.40
CA SER A 229 -19.42 -1.95 -7.19
C SER A 229 -20.53 -0.92 -7.39
N LYS A 230 -21.30 -0.64 -6.33
CA LYS A 230 -22.42 0.30 -6.39
C LYS A 230 -21.97 1.76 -6.55
N TYR A 231 -20.84 2.12 -5.93
CA TYR A 231 -20.31 3.49 -5.94
C TYR A 231 -18.85 3.53 -6.41
N GLY A 232 -18.39 4.72 -6.80
CA GLY A 232 -17.01 4.94 -7.26
C GLY A 232 -16.80 4.57 -8.72
N GLU A 233 -15.92 5.33 -9.38
CA GLU A 233 -15.51 5.06 -10.76
C GLU A 233 -14.63 3.79 -10.83
N PRO A 234 -14.78 2.96 -11.87
CA PRO A 234 -14.05 1.70 -12.01
C PRO A 234 -12.53 1.91 -12.17
N GLY A 235 -11.74 0.84 -12.05
CA GLY A 235 -10.27 0.92 -12.10
C GLY A 235 -9.59 0.76 -10.73
N ASN A 236 -10.24 0.07 -9.78
CA ASN A 236 -9.72 -0.32 -8.46
C ASN A 236 -10.01 -1.78 -8.12
N ALA A 237 -10.25 -2.62 -9.12
CA ALA A 237 -10.63 -4.00 -8.88
C ALA A 237 -9.42 -4.89 -8.56
N ARG A 238 -9.52 -5.68 -7.48
CA ARG A 238 -8.51 -6.67 -7.12
C ARG A 238 -9.10 -8.04 -6.86
N GLY A 239 -8.38 -9.08 -7.29
CA GLY A 239 -8.68 -10.48 -7.04
C GLY A 239 -9.43 -11.18 -8.17
N ILE A 240 -9.55 -12.50 -8.03
CA ILE A 240 -10.29 -13.35 -8.98
C ILE A 240 -11.77 -12.97 -8.97
N ILE A 241 -12.38 -12.93 -7.79
CA ILE A 241 -13.61 -12.18 -7.55
C ILE A 241 -13.18 -10.75 -7.26
N PRO A 242 -13.45 -9.79 -8.16
CA PRO A 242 -12.94 -8.44 -8.01
C PRO A 242 -13.66 -7.68 -6.90
N GLU A 243 -12.88 -7.20 -5.94
CA GLU A 243 -13.33 -6.30 -4.88
C GLU A 243 -12.64 -4.93 -5.02
N PRO A 244 -13.28 -3.83 -4.58
CA PRO A 244 -12.65 -2.52 -4.60
C PRO A 244 -11.50 -2.43 -3.61
N ASP A 245 -10.30 -2.15 -4.09
CA ASP A 245 -9.11 -1.89 -3.28
C ASP A 245 -8.17 -0.88 -3.96
N TYR A 246 -7.28 -0.28 -3.17
CA TYR A 246 -6.33 0.70 -3.70
C TYR A 246 -5.06 0.02 -4.23
N PHE A 247 -4.24 0.79 -4.93
CA PHE A 247 -2.95 0.35 -5.48
C PHE A 247 -1.78 0.90 -4.71
N ASN A 248 -1.56 2.21 -4.82
CA ASN A 248 -0.47 2.89 -4.17
C ASN A 248 -1.00 4.16 -3.52
N LEU A 249 -0.86 4.26 -2.21
CA LEU A 249 -1.19 5.52 -1.52
C LEU A 249 -0.11 6.56 -1.80
N GLU A 250 -0.50 7.74 -2.27
CA GLU A 250 0.37 8.91 -2.30
C GLU A 250 -0.27 10.01 -1.47
N VAL A 251 0.42 10.44 -0.42
CA VAL A 251 -0.03 11.56 0.42
C VAL A 251 0.75 12.80 0.00
N LYS A 252 0.03 13.89 -0.26
CA LYS A 252 0.63 15.17 -0.66
C LYS A 252 1.59 15.64 0.44
N GLN A 253 2.77 16.08 0.02
CA GLN A 253 3.76 16.71 0.89
C GLN A 253 3.24 18.03 1.45
N GLY A 254 3.59 18.31 2.70
CA GLY A 254 3.46 19.64 3.29
C GLY A 254 4.74 20.44 3.12
N ASP A 255 4.87 21.48 3.92
CA ASP A 255 5.96 22.45 3.90
C ASP A 255 6.96 22.27 5.05
N TRP A 256 6.58 21.59 6.13
CA TRP A 256 7.45 21.35 7.28
C TRP A 256 8.66 20.49 6.91
N HIS A 257 9.84 20.84 7.39
CA HIS A 257 10.93 19.87 7.48
C HIS A 257 10.70 18.94 8.67
N PHE A 258 11.11 17.67 8.56
CA PHE A 258 11.06 16.73 9.70
C PHE A 258 11.71 17.31 10.97
N LYS A 259 12.85 18.02 10.82
CA LYS A 259 13.54 18.66 11.94
C LYS A 259 12.69 19.74 12.61
N GLU A 260 12.03 20.61 11.83
CA GLU A 260 11.14 21.65 12.35
C GLU A 260 9.95 21.03 13.11
N LEU A 261 9.41 19.94 12.57
CA LEU A 261 8.30 19.21 13.17
C LEU A 261 8.69 18.59 14.53
N ILE A 262 9.91 18.08 14.67
CA ILE A 262 10.45 17.60 15.96
C ILE A 262 10.69 18.76 16.93
N GLU A 263 11.32 19.85 16.49
CA GLU A 263 11.64 21.02 17.32
C GLU A 263 10.39 21.74 17.86
N ASP A 264 9.35 21.87 17.03
CA ASP A 264 8.07 22.48 17.42
C ASP A 264 7.27 21.58 18.38
N THR A 265 7.45 20.27 18.28
CA THR A 265 6.77 19.30 19.15
C THR A 265 7.45 19.22 20.52
N LYS A 266 7.19 20.19 21.39
CA LYS A 266 7.82 20.31 22.72
C LYS A 266 7.69 19.04 23.58
N SER A 267 6.51 18.41 23.58
CA SER A 267 6.28 17.11 24.21
C SER A 267 5.40 16.24 23.31
N GLY A 268 5.70 14.95 23.28
CA GLY A 268 5.04 14.01 22.39
C GLY A 268 5.86 12.77 22.17
N ILE A 269 5.44 11.98 21.19
CA ILE A 269 6.15 10.79 20.75
C ILE A 269 6.35 10.78 19.23
N LEU A 270 7.45 10.19 18.80
CA LEU A 270 7.70 9.80 17.42
C LEU A 270 7.45 8.29 17.29
N VAL A 271 6.55 7.91 16.40
CA VAL A 271 6.20 6.54 16.07
C VAL A 271 6.89 6.15 14.78
N ILE A 272 7.72 5.12 14.84
CA ILE A 272 8.54 4.65 13.71
C ILE A 272 8.06 3.26 13.31
N GLY A 273 7.55 3.15 12.08
CA GLY A 273 7.06 1.92 11.48
C GLY A 273 5.83 1.33 12.16
N ALA A 274 5.22 0.35 11.51
CA ALA A 274 4.09 -0.39 12.07
C ALA A 274 4.18 -1.87 11.69
N TYR A 275 4.02 -2.76 12.67
CA TYR A 275 3.91 -4.20 12.39
C TYR A 275 2.56 -4.55 11.76
N ARG A 276 1.50 -3.89 12.21
CA ARG A 276 0.14 -4.03 11.72
C ARG A 276 -0.70 -2.81 12.10
N SER A 277 -1.86 -2.69 11.48
CA SER A 277 -2.89 -1.73 11.84
C SER A 277 -4.28 -2.33 11.68
N GLU A 278 -5.25 -1.82 12.44
CA GLU A 278 -6.64 -2.28 12.36
C GLU A 278 -7.61 -1.18 12.76
N ILE A 279 -8.87 -1.32 12.35
CA ILE A 279 -9.96 -0.47 12.85
C ILE A 279 -10.62 -1.19 14.04
N LEU A 280 -10.67 -0.50 15.17
CA LEU A 280 -11.37 -0.94 16.37
C LEU A 280 -12.41 0.11 16.75
N LYS A 281 -13.69 -0.21 16.54
CA LYS A 281 -14.82 0.73 16.73
C LYS A 281 -14.56 2.04 15.95
N ASN A 282 -14.56 3.19 16.61
CA ASN A 282 -14.34 4.51 15.99
C ASN A 282 -12.88 4.96 16.10
N SER A 283 -11.93 4.02 16.01
CA SER A 283 -10.51 4.32 16.09
C SER A 283 -9.68 3.41 15.21
N ILE A 284 -8.62 3.97 14.64
CA ILE A 284 -7.54 3.25 13.98
C ILE A 284 -6.48 2.94 15.04
N ARG A 285 -6.05 1.69 15.10
CA ARG A 285 -4.98 1.19 15.97
C ARG A 285 -3.76 0.92 15.14
N ILE A 286 -2.64 1.54 15.51
CA ILE A 286 -1.32 1.28 14.92
C ILE A 286 -0.51 0.53 15.96
N PHE A 287 0.08 -0.60 15.58
CA PHE A 287 1.00 -1.37 16.43
C PHE A 287 2.43 -1.01 16.01
N PRO A 288 3.10 -0.09 16.72
CA PRO A 288 4.33 0.53 16.26
C PRO A 288 5.52 -0.45 16.35
N LYS A 289 6.53 -0.27 15.49
CA LYS A 289 7.80 -1.01 15.63
C LYS A 289 8.65 -0.40 16.74
N LYS A 290 8.76 0.92 16.77
CA LYS A 290 9.51 1.68 17.78
C LYS A 290 8.75 2.97 18.12
N VAL A 291 8.90 3.42 19.36
CA VAL A 291 8.38 4.71 19.81
C VAL A 291 9.46 5.43 20.59
N LEU A 292 9.65 6.72 20.29
CA LEU A 292 10.60 7.60 20.97
C LEU A 292 9.84 8.75 21.62
N LEU A 293 10.21 9.12 22.85
CA LEU A 293 9.79 10.40 23.41
C LEU A 293 10.53 11.52 22.67
N ILE A 294 9.81 12.60 22.34
CA ILE A 294 10.48 13.80 21.79
C ILE A 294 11.40 14.37 22.88
N ASN A 295 12.66 14.62 22.51
CA ASN A 295 13.74 15.01 23.43
C ASN A 295 14.06 13.97 24.53
N GLY A 296 13.67 12.71 24.35
CA GLY A 296 13.90 11.63 25.30
C GLY A 296 14.38 10.32 24.64
N GLY A 297 14.27 9.23 25.40
CA GLY A 297 14.66 7.89 24.96
C GLY A 297 13.53 7.10 24.27
N GLY A 298 13.85 5.86 23.91
CA GLY A 298 12.87 4.89 23.41
C GLY A 298 11.94 4.41 24.53
N ILE A 299 10.67 4.22 24.21
CA ILE A 299 9.66 3.76 25.15
C ILE A 299 8.84 2.59 24.59
N ILE A 300 8.41 1.69 25.47
CA ILE A 300 7.55 0.57 25.09
C ILE A 300 6.09 1.04 25.03
N VAL A 301 5.49 0.96 23.84
CA VAL A 301 4.07 1.25 23.60
C VAL A 301 3.46 0.08 22.83
N ARG A 302 2.31 -0.43 23.29
CA ARG A 302 1.63 -1.57 22.66
C ARG A 302 0.95 -1.17 21.36
N GLU A 303 0.17 -0.10 21.41
CA GLU A 303 -0.59 0.42 20.27
C GLU A 303 -0.82 1.93 20.43
N ILE A 304 -0.99 2.60 19.30
CA ILE A 304 -1.42 4.00 19.23
C ILE A 304 -2.88 4.01 18.82
N ALA A 305 -3.73 4.59 19.67
CA ALA A 305 -5.15 4.75 19.42
C ALA A 305 -5.44 6.12 18.83
N ILE A 306 -5.81 6.14 17.54
CA ILE A 306 -6.19 7.34 16.80
C ILE A 306 -7.70 7.28 16.58
N THR A 307 -8.48 8.08 17.30
CA THR A 307 -9.93 8.13 17.08
C THR A 307 -10.24 8.82 15.75
N PHE A 308 -11.43 8.61 15.18
CA PHE A 308 -11.81 9.35 13.97
C PHE A 308 -11.83 10.87 14.20
N GLN A 309 -12.11 11.32 15.43
CA GLN A 309 -12.01 12.74 15.80
C GLN A 309 -10.55 13.24 15.79
N ASP A 310 -9.58 12.38 16.10
CA ASP A 310 -8.16 12.72 16.10
C ASP A 310 -7.62 13.00 14.69
N LEU A 311 -8.25 12.45 13.65
CA LEU A 311 -7.86 12.72 12.26
C LEU A 311 -7.96 14.20 11.90
N LEU A 312 -8.90 14.92 12.53
CA LEU A 312 -9.07 16.37 12.38
C LEU A 312 -7.99 17.19 13.10
N THR A 313 -7.18 16.56 13.94
CA THR A 313 -6.09 17.22 14.70
C THR A 313 -4.76 17.21 13.96
N ILE A 314 -4.71 16.70 12.72
CA ILE A 314 -3.51 16.78 11.91
C ILE A 314 -3.19 18.25 11.63
N ASP A 315 -2.04 18.72 12.11
CA ASP A 315 -1.66 20.14 12.07
C ASP A 315 -0.27 20.38 11.45
N ALA A 316 0.48 19.32 11.14
CA ALA A 316 1.77 19.42 10.45
C ALA A 316 1.99 18.20 9.55
N ILE A 317 2.49 18.46 8.34
CA ILE A 317 2.82 17.47 7.31
C ILE A 317 4.20 17.82 6.77
N SER A 318 5.12 16.86 6.75
CA SER A 318 6.46 17.13 6.25
C SER A 318 6.53 17.17 4.72
N ARG A 319 7.55 17.86 4.20
CA ARG A 319 8.01 17.74 2.82
C ARG A 319 8.81 16.46 2.58
N ASP A 320 9.46 15.95 3.63
CA ASP A 320 10.19 14.69 3.60
C ASP A 320 9.20 13.53 3.39
N ILE A 321 9.44 12.70 2.36
CA ILE A 321 8.62 11.53 2.05
C ILE A 321 9.48 10.28 1.95
N LYS A 322 8.88 9.13 2.25
CA LYS A 322 9.51 7.83 2.06
C LYS A 322 8.50 6.84 1.51
N SER A 323 8.96 5.95 0.63
CA SER A 323 8.16 4.79 0.23
C SER A 323 8.03 3.83 1.41
N ALA A 324 6.82 3.35 1.66
CA ALA A 324 6.52 2.38 2.70
C ALA A 324 5.97 1.09 2.08
N TYR A 325 6.40 -0.04 2.65
CA TYR A 325 5.81 -1.34 2.39
C TYR A 325 4.65 -1.55 3.37
N VAL A 326 3.42 -1.57 2.86
CA VAL A 326 2.22 -1.82 3.70
C VAL A 326 1.96 -3.33 3.77
N ASP A 327 1.79 -3.97 2.63
CA ASP A 327 1.66 -5.42 2.48
C ASP A 327 2.11 -5.86 1.07
N GLU A 328 1.90 -7.12 0.67
CA GLU A 328 2.40 -7.63 -0.62
C GLU A 328 1.74 -7.00 -1.86
N SER A 329 0.55 -6.41 -1.70
CA SER A 329 -0.27 -5.85 -2.78
C SER A 329 -0.27 -4.32 -2.79
N HIS A 330 0.04 -3.68 -1.67
CA HIS A 330 -0.15 -2.25 -1.49
C HIS A 330 1.15 -1.49 -1.25
N GLY A 331 1.44 -0.54 -2.14
CA GLY A 331 2.51 0.43 -1.96
C GLY A 331 2.02 1.70 -1.28
N ALA A 332 2.95 2.47 -0.72
CA ALA A 332 2.66 3.81 -0.28
C ALA A 332 3.89 4.72 -0.39
N ILE A 333 3.65 6.01 -0.56
CA ILE A 333 4.64 7.08 -0.40
C ILE A 333 4.00 8.20 0.40
N THR A 334 4.56 8.44 1.58
CA THR A 334 3.90 9.24 2.60
C THR A 334 4.92 10.14 3.32
N PRO A 335 4.47 11.30 3.81
CA PRO A 335 5.28 12.16 4.66
C PRO A 335 5.19 11.72 6.12
N PHE A 336 5.96 12.40 6.97
CA PHE A 336 5.68 12.44 8.40
C PHE A 336 4.43 13.30 8.64
N ILE A 337 3.57 12.88 9.57
CA ILE A 337 2.39 13.66 9.98
C ILE A 337 2.33 13.77 11.49
N ARG A 338 1.90 14.94 11.99
CA ARG A 338 1.64 15.16 13.41
C ARG A 338 0.14 15.21 13.68
N LEU A 339 -0.32 14.53 14.72
CA LEU A 339 -1.69 14.60 15.23
C LEU A 339 -1.74 14.35 16.74
N LYS A 340 -2.92 14.49 17.35
CA LYS A 340 -3.17 14.02 18.71
C LYS A 340 -3.60 12.55 18.71
N ALA A 341 -3.06 11.74 19.60
CA ALA A 341 -3.51 10.37 19.77
C ALA A 341 -3.24 9.87 21.19
N LYS A 342 -3.83 8.73 21.55
CA LYS A 342 -3.60 8.09 22.85
C LYS A 342 -2.67 6.87 22.69
N PRO A 343 -1.43 6.92 23.21
CA PRO A 343 -0.61 5.73 23.37
C PRO A 343 -1.24 4.78 24.40
N ILE A 344 -1.20 3.48 24.14
CA ILE A 344 -1.65 2.46 25.08
C ILE A 344 -0.44 1.61 25.43
N ILE A 345 -0.14 1.58 26.72
CA ILE A 345 1.01 0.91 27.31
C ILE A 345 0.55 -0.39 28.00
N TYR A 346 1.49 -1.26 28.33
CA TYR A 346 1.26 -2.52 29.02
C TYR A 346 1.04 -2.36 30.52
#